data_AF-A0A355TDC9-F1
#
_entry.id   AF-A0A355TDC9-F1
#
_cell.length_a   1.000
_cell.length_b   1.000
_cell.length_c   1.000
_cell.angle_alpha   90.00
_cell.angle_beta   90.00
_cell.angle_gamma   90.00
#
_symmetry.space_group_name_H-M   'P 1'
#
loop_
_entity.id
_entity.type
_entity.pdbx_description
1 polymer ?
#
loop_
_entity_poly.entity_id
_entity_poly.type
_entity_poly.pdbx_seq_one_letter_code
_entity_poly.pdbx_strand_id
1 'polypeptide(L)'
;MVGEDSSEEEKAGEIGPEVRPASEQGQENLSQKDLSMPVLSWQDQDDQLRVLWRENKTPDEISEQLGRSIAAIMTRAARLGLPRRAAPGRKRGYKRTDTPRRARNMSSSVRARAPRTSVAQGVAAEEEKDLNVTARVCLMCLKKFQSQGRHNRICPSCKGSAEYSSGSSTPDFVFQVSK
;
A
#
# COMPACT_ATOMS: atom_id res chain seq x y z
N MET A 1 -68.26 52.05 9.35
CA MET A 1 -67.61 51.77 8.04
C MET A 1 -67.37 50.28 7.98
N VAL A 2 -68.05 49.60 7.03
CA VAL A 2 -67.81 48.27 6.43
C VAL A 2 -67.58 47.08 7.39
N GLY A 3 -68.26 45.94 7.30
CA GLY A 3 -69.09 45.32 6.28
C GLY A 3 -68.93 43.80 6.49
N GLU A 4 -70.01 43.09 6.77
CA GLU A 4 -70.11 41.63 6.82
C GLU A 4 -70.25 41.10 5.38
N ASP A 5 -69.62 39.95 5.06
CA ASP A 5 -70.05 38.95 4.06
C ASP A 5 -69.06 37.77 4.13
N SER A 6 -69.42 36.60 4.66
CA SER A 6 -70.19 35.51 4.02
C SER A 6 -69.49 34.82 2.85
N SER A 7 -69.11 33.57 3.14
CA SER A 7 -69.51 32.37 2.40
C SER A 7 -68.94 32.05 1.01
N GLU A 8 -68.41 30.82 0.99
CA GLU A 8 -68.72 29.77 0.01
C GLU A 8 -67.79 29.50 -1.18
N GLU A 9 -67.28 28.26 -1.08
CA GLU A 9 -67.30 27.21 -2.09
C GLU A 9 -66.13 27.01 -3.05
N GLU A 10 -65.63 25.77 -2.94
CA GLU A 10 -65.23 24.82 -3.97
C GLU A 10 -64.30 25.29 -5.09
N LYS A 11 -63.27 24.48 -5.37
CA LYS A 11 -63.29 23.61 -6.57
C LYS A 11 -61.98 22.86 -6.79
N ALA A 12 -62.19 21.59 -7.14
CA ALA A 12 -61.35 20.69 -7.93
C ALA A 12 -59.98 20.26 -7.36
N GLY A 13 -59.92 18.97 -7.03
CA GLY A 13 -58.69 18.21 -7.19
C GLY A 13 -58.39 17.94 -8.67
N GLU A 14 -57.15 17.58 -8.96
CA GLU A 14 -56.78 16.71 -10.07
C GLU A 14 -55.41 16.08 -9.77
N ILE A 15 -55.42 14.74 -9.72
CA ILE A 15 -54.53 13.84 -10.46
C ILE A 15 -53.02 14.04 -10.27
N GLY A 16 -52.40 13.08 -9.57
CA GLY A 16 -50.95 13.04 -9.36
C GLY A 16 -50.14 12.67 -10.60
N PRO A 17 -48.81 12.86 -10.58
CA PRO A 17 -47.94 12.29 -11.59
C PRO A 17 -47.46 10.90 -11.17
N GLU A 18 -48.09 9.91 -11.78
CA GLU A 18 -47.46 9.01 -12.74
C GLU A 18 -45.99 8.62 -12.49
N VAL A 19 -45.83 7.36 -12.07
CA VAL A 19 -44.73 6.42 -12.35
C VAL A 19 -43.61 6.98 -13.23
N ARG A 20 -42.40 7.13 -12.68
CA ARG A 20 -41.17 7.16 -13.48
C ARG A 20 -40.70 5.72 -13.73
N PRO A 21 -40.69 5.24 -14.99
CA PRO A 21 -40.09 3.95 -15.31
C PRO A 21 -38.57 4.02 -15.18
N ALA A 22 -38.01 2.95 -14.60
CA ALA A 22 -36.58 2.63 -14.66
C ALA A 22 -36.15 2.59 -16.14
N SER A 23 -35.46 3.64 -16.58
CA SER A 23 -34.85 3.69 -17.90
C SER A 23 -33.39 3.31 -17.75
N GLU A 24 -33.12 2.06 -18.09
CA GLU A 24 -31.92 1.66 -18.82
C GLU A 24 -31.51 2.78 -19.80
N GLN A 25 -30.42 3.47 -19.51
CA GLN A 25 -29.60 4.07 -20.55
C GLN A 25 -28.15 3.71 -20.25
N GLY A 26 -27.61 2.94 -21.18
CA GLY A 26 -26.35 2.25 -21.07
C GLY A 26 -25.21 3.20 -20.76
N GLN A 27 -24.28 2.69 -19.96
CA GLN A 27 -22.91 3.15 -19.99
C GLN A 27 -22.37 2.89 -21.39
N GLU A 28 -22.61 3.88 -22.23
CA GLU A 28 -21.99 4.10 -23.50
C GLU A 28 -20.48 3.93 -23.36
N ASN A 29 -20.03 2.83 -23.98
CA ASN A 29 -18.70 2.60 -24.49
C ASN A 29 -17.92 3.92 -24.59
N LEU A 30 -16.99 4.12 -23.66
CA LEU A 30 -15.85 5.00 -23.83
C LEU A 30 -15.12 4.54 -25.08
N SER A 31 -15.54 5.14 -26.18
CA SER A 31 -15.11 4.94 -27.55
C SER A 31 -13.60 5.08 -27.61
N GLN A 32 -12.93 3.95 -27.48
CA GLN A 32 -11.53 3.71 -27.86
C GLN A 32 -11.36 3.78 -29.38
N LYS A 33 -11.97 4.77 -30.03
CA LYS A 33 -11.84 4.99 -31.46
C LYS A 33 -10.95 6.20 -31.70
N ASP A 34 -9.73 5.87 -32.12
CA ASP A 34 -9.24 6.37 -33.40
C ASP A 34 -9.10 7.88 -33.53
N LEU A 35 -8.26 8.48 -32.69
CA LEU A 35 -7.34 9.51 -33.17
C LEU A 35 -5.92 8.95 -33.05
N SER A 36 -5.56 8.16 -34.05
CA SER A 36 -4.17 7.84 -34.41
C SER A 36 -3.44 9.14 -34.78
N MET A 37 -3.18 9.98 -33.79
CA MET A 37 -2.09 10.94 -33.86
C MET A 37 -0.81 10.13 -34.08
N PRO A 38 0.08 10.53 -35.01
CA PRO A 38 1.36 9.87 -35.17
C PRO A 38 1.99 9.79 -33.79
N VAL A 39 2.27 8.57 -33.33
CA VAL A 39 2.88 8.34 -32.03
C VAL A 39 4.28 8.92 -32.12
N LEU A 40 4.39 10.21 -31.79
CA LEU A 40 5.66 10.94 -31.81
C LEU A 40 6.66 10.12 -31.00
N SER A 41 7.83 9.92 -31.61
CA SER A 41 8.92 9.20 -30.97
C SER A 41 9.24 9.89 -29.65
N TRP A 42 9.57 9.12 -28.62
CA TRP A 42 10.00 9.67 -27.33
C TRP A 42 11.16 10.64 -27.46
N GLN A 43 12.00 10.51 -28.49
CA GLN A 43 13.11 11.42 -28.75
C GLN A 43 12.62 12.87 -28.96
N ASP A 44 11.57 13.06 -29.75
CA ASP A 44 11.01 14.39 -30.03
C ASP A 44 10.26 14.95 -28.80
N GLN A 45 9.60 14.06 -28.04
CA GLN A 45 8.85 14.43 -26.84
C GLN A 45 9.77 14.73 -25.64
N ASP A 46 11.01 14.26 -25.63
CA ASP A 46 11.96 14.49 -24.53
C ASP A 46 12.40 15.96 -24.44
N ASP A 47 12.61 16.62 -25.57
CA ASP A 47 12.98 18.04 -25.58
C ASP A 47 11.84 18.92 -25.09
N GLN A 48 10.61 18.62 -25.53
CA GLN A 48 9.41 19.25 -25.01
C GLN A 48 9.28 19.01 -23.50
N LEU A 49 9.45 17.76 -23.05
CA LEU A 49 9.42 17.43 -21.63
C LEU A 49 10.44 18.23 -20.82
N ARG A 50 11.68 18.42 -21.30
CA ARG A 50 12.70 19.24 -20.62
C ARG A 50 12.31 20.71 -20.50
N VAL A 51 11.71 21.28 -21.55
CA VAL A 51 11.22 22.67 -21.53
C VAL A 51 10.11 22.82 -20.50
N LEU A 52 9.06 21.99 -20.60
CA LEU A 52 7.92 22.03 -19.69
C LEU A 52 8.33 21.78 -18.23
N TRP A 53 9.32 20.91 -18.00
CA TRP A 53 9.84 20.66 -16.66
C TRP A 53 10.60 21.84 -16.07
N ARG A 54 11.30 22.64 -16.89
CA ARG A 54 11.96 23.88 -16.45
C ARG A 54 10.96 25.00 -16.14
N GLU A 55 9.84 25.02 -16.86
CA GLU A 55 8.72 25.94 -16.62
C GLU A 55 7.92 25.62 -15.34
N ASN A 56 8.28 24.57 -14.61
CA ASN A 56 7.62 24.13 -13.39
C ASN A 56 6.15 23.67 -13.53
N LYS A 57 5.73 23.31 -14.75
CA LYS A 57 4.43 22.69 -14.98
C LYS A 57 4.24 21.42 -14.17
N THR A 58 2.99 21.15 -13.79
CA THR A 58 2.65 19.94 -13.04
C THR A 58 2.73 18.72 -13.97
N PRO A 59 3.05 17.51 -13.44
CA PRO A 59 3.05 16.30 -14.27
C PRO A 59 1.70 16.02 -14.96
N ASP A 60 0.60 16.55 -14.41
CA ASP A 60 -0.76 16.47 -14.96
C ASP A 60 -0.88 17.31 -16.23
N GLU A 61 -0.51 18.59 -16.17
CA GLU A 61 -0.50 19.49 -17.34
C GLU A 61 0.42 18.99 -18.46
N ILE A 62 1.58 18.43 -18.09
CA ILE A 62 2.52 17.83 -19.05
C ILE A 62 1.89 16.60 -19.72
N SER A 63 1.04 15.86 -19.00
CA SER A 63 0.33 14.69 -19.51
C SER A 63 -0.69 15.04 -20.58
N GLU A 64 -1.44 16.11 -20.34
CA GLU A 64 -2.40 16.67 -21.29
C GLU A 64 -1.69 17.21 -22.54
N GLN A 65 -0.56 17.91 -22.36
CA GLN A 65 0.18 18.50 -23.49
C GLN A 65 0.89 17.46 -24.38
N LEU A 66 1.45 16.40 -23.79
CA LEU A 66 2.16 15.37 -24.54
C LEU A 66 1.25 14.21 -25.00
N GLY A 67 0.00 14.16 -24.52
CA GLY A 67 -0.92 13.05 -24.79
C GLY A 67 -0.42 11.71 -24.24
N ARG A 68 0.28 11.73 -23.10
CA ARG A 68 0.88 10.54 -22.47
C ARG A 68 0.41 10.43 -21.03
N SER A 69 0.40 9.22 -20.47
CA SER A 69 0.03 9.04 -19.07
C SER A 69 1.06 9.69 -18.13
N ILE A 70 0.59 10.18 -16.98
CA ILE A 70 1.40 10.78 -15.92
C ILE A 70 2.55 9.85 -15.50
N ALA A 71 2.26 8.55 -15.38
CA ALA A 71 3.26 7.55 -15.02
C ALA A 71 4.38 7.41 -16.06
N ALA A 72 4.03 7.51 -17.36
CA ALA A 72 5.02 7.49 -18.44
C ALA A 72 5.93 8.72 -18.39
N ILE A 73 5.37 9.91 -18.17
CA ILE A 73 6.12 11.16 -18.00
C ILE A 73 7.06 11.08 -16.82
N MET A 74 6.58 10.64 -15.65
CA MET A 74 7.41 10.52 -14.45
C MET A 74 8.56 9.53 -14.64
N THR A 75 8.29 8.41 -15.32
CA THR A 75 9.32 7.41 -15.64
C THR A 75 10.33 7.97 -16.63
N ARG A 76 9.88 8.70 -17.66
CA ARG A 76 10.77 9.32 -18.64
C ARG A 76 11.62 10.42 -18.00
N ALA A 77 11.02 11.28 -17.19
CA ALA A 77 11.72 12.35 -16.48
C ALA A 77 12.84 11.80 -15.57
N ALA A 78 12.58 10.68 -14.89
CA ALA A 78 13.60 9.99 -14.10
C ALA A 78 14.76 9.46 -14.96
N ARG A 79 14.48 8.94 -16.16
CA ARG A 79 15.53 8.48 -17.11
C ARG A 79 16.33 9.64 -17.70
N LEU A 80 15.71 10.80 -17.89
CA LEU A 80 16.37 12.02 -18.36
C LEU A 80 17.18 12.75 -17.26
N GLY A 81 17.17 12.24 -16.02
CA GLY A 81 17.88 12.86 -14.90
C GLY A 81 17.26 14.18 -14.41
N LEU A 82 15.99 14.44 -14.77
CA LEU A 82 15.28 15.64 -14.30
C LEU A 82 15.04 15.57 -12.77
N PRO A 83 15.07 16.71 -12.07
CA PRO A 83 14.92 16.74 -10.62
C PRO A 83 13.57 16.14 -10.21
N ARG A 84 13.61 15.21 -9.23
CA ARG A 84 12.39 14.56 -8.72
C ARG A 84 11.48 15.58 -8.04
N ARG A 85 10.31 15.79 -8.63
CA ARG A 85 9.20 16.50 -7.98
C ARG A 85 8.60 15.59 -6.91
N ALA A 86 8.30 16.14 -5.74
CA ALA A 86 7.59 15.40 -4.71
C ALA A 86 6.19 15.09 -5.26
N ALA A 87 5.88 13.81 -5.46
CA ALA A 87 4.53 13.42 -5.81
C ALA A 87 3.59 13.86 -4.68
N PRO A 88 2.48 14.56 -4.98
CA PRO A 88 1.51 14.93 -3.97
C PRO A 88 1.03 13.66 -3.25
N GLY A 89 1.04 13.70 -1.91
CA GLY A 89 0.58 12.58 -1.08
C GLY A 89 1.62 11.53 -0.70
N ARG A 90 2.83 11.50 -1.27
CA ARG A 90 3.90 10.66 -0.68
C ARG A 90 4.50 11.37 0.52
N LYS A 91 4.02 11.04 1.73
CA LYS A 91 4.73 11.34 2.98
C LYS A 91 6.19 10.90 2.78
N ARG A 92 7.14 11.81 2.99
CA ARG A 92 8.58 11.50 2.93
C ARG A 92 8.77 10.18 3.66
N GLY A 93 9.25 9.16 2.95
CA GLY A 93 9.54 7.86 3.57
C GLY A 93 10.40 8.12 4.79
N TYR A 94 9.92 7.64 5.94
CA TYR A 94 10.59 7.75 7.22
C TYR A 94 12.05 7.34 7.03
N LYS A 95 12.98 8.31 7.14
CA LYS A 95 14.40 7.97 7.04
C LYS A 95 14.71 7.16 8.28
N ARG A 96 15.55 6.13 8.16
CA ARG A 96 16.00 5.31 9.29
C ARG A 96 16.63 6.14 10.43
N THR A 97 17.04 7.38 10.14
CA THR A 97 17.59 8.37 11.06
C THR A 97 16.53 9.21 11.78
N ASP A 98 15.29 9.24 11.31
CA ASP A 98 14.20 9.89 12.02
C ASP A 98 13.92 9.04 13.27
N THR A 99 14.20 9.52 14.48
CA THR A 99 13.91 8.75 15.70
C THR A 99 12.42 8.41 15.78
N PRO A 100 12.03 7.15 16.03
CA PRO A 100 10.62 6.80 16.06
C PRO A 100 9.95 7.53 17.21
N ARG A 101 8.87 8.26 16.90
CA ARG A 101 8.01 8.97 17.86
C ARG A 101 7.53 8.08 19.02
N ARG A 102 7.66 6.75 18.90
CA ARG A 102 7.34 5.74 19.92
C ARG A 102 8.24 5.81 21.16
N ALA A 103 9.41 6.45 21.11
CA ALA A 103 10.29 6.59 22.27
C ALA A 103 9.75 7.55 23.36
N ARG A 104 8.74 8.38 23.07
CA ARG A 104 8.22 9.36 24.03
C ARG A 104 7.10 8.87 24.96
N ASN A 105 6.49 7.70 24.69
CA ASN A 105 5.31 7.24 25.44
C ASN A 105 5.56 6.02 26.36
N MET A 106 6.80 5.58 26.59
CA MET A 106 7.09 4.47 27.52
C MET A 106 7.62 4.92 28.90
N SER A 107 7.68 6.22 29.17
CA SER A 107 8.27 6.75 30.41
C SER A 107 7.26 6.99 31.55
N SER A 108 5.96 6.77 31.34
CA SER A 108 4.91 7.19 32.30
C SER A 108 4.14 6.06 33.00
N SER A 109 4.47 4.78 32.80
CA SER A 109 3.73 3.66 33.45
C SER A 109 4.58 2.70 34.29
N VAL A 110 5.81 3.05 34.66
CA VAL A 110 6.61 2.22 35.59
C VAL A 110 6.90 2.96 36.88
N ARG A 111 5.87 3.18 37.70
CA ARG A 111 6.01 3.35 39.15
C ARG A 111 4.82 2.73 39.87
N ALA A 112 4.97 1.47 40.27
CA ALA A 112 4.55 0.92 41.56
C ALA A 112 4.70 -0.60 41.55
N ARG A 113 5.86 -1.11 41.96
CA ARG A 113 5.96 -2.47 42.53
C ARG A 113 6.78 -2.38 43.81
N ALA A 114 6.13 -2.66 44.92
CA ALA A 114 6.74 -2.83 46.24
C ALA A 114 7.57 -4.14 46.30
N PRO A 115 8.52 -4.26 47.25
CA PRO A 115 9.40 -5.42 47.36
C PRO A 115 8.85 -6.49 48.31
N ARG A 116 9.25 -7.75 48.10
CA ARG A 116 9.33 -8.90 49.06
C ARG A 116 9.45 -10.20 48.24
N THR A 117 10.24 -11.22 48.52
CA THR A 117 11.24 -11.55 49.55
C THR A 117 11.99 -12.79 49.04
N SER A 118 13.27 -12.88 49.38
CA SER A 118 14.21 -14.03 49.42
C SER A 118 13.66 -15.47 49.32
N VAL A 119 14.35 -16.35 48.58
CA VAL A 119 14.98 -17.63 49.05
C VAL A 119 16.02 -18.13 48.02
N ALA A 120 17.28 -18.16 48.46
CA ALA A 120 18.38 -19.13 48.30
C ALA A 120 18.71 -19.90 46.98
N GLN A 121 20.00 -19.80 46.61
CA GLN A 121 20.95 -20.85 46.14
C GLN A 121 20.68 -21.49 44.76
N GLY A 122 21.57 -21.55 43.77
CA GLY A 122 23.02 -21.45 43.73
C GLY A 122 23.58 -22.58 42.86
N VAL A 123 23.66 -22.41 41.53
CA VAL A 123 24.59 -23.15 40.65
C VAL A 123 25.12 -22.21 39.56
N ALA A 124 26.45 -22.24 39.44
CA ALA A 124 27.35 -21.55 38.53
C ALA A 124 26.73 -20.81 37.33
N ALA A 125 26.80 -19.48 37.40
CA ALA A 125 26.76 -18.60 36.25
C ALA A 125 28.12 -18.66 35.54
N GLU A 126 28.21 -19.50 34.51
CA GLU A 126 29.26 -19.39 33.48
C GLU A 126 28.76 -18.42 32.40
N GLU A 127 29.70 -17.58 31.94
CA GLU A 127 29.55 -16.34 31.16
C GLU A 127 28.54 -16.32 30.00
N GLU A 128 27.75 -15.24 29.99
CA GLU A 128 26.88 -14.80 28.90
C GLU A 128 27.63 -14.52 27.58
N LYS A 129 27.49 -15.43 26.61
CA LYS A 129 27.55 -15.10 25.18
C LYS A 129 26.38 -15.76 24.44
N ASP A 130 25.17 -15.51 24.91
CA ASP A 130 23.95 -15.88 24.19
C ASP A 130 23.77 -15.00 22.95
N LEU A 131 24.50 -15.38 21.90
CA LEU A 131 24.39 -14.80 20.57
C LEU A 131 23.05 -15.18 19.95
N ASN A 132 22.03 -14.39 20.27
CA ASN A 132 20.88 -14.11 19.41
C ASN A 132 20.06 -15.36 19.02
N VAL A 133 19.71 -16.17 20.01
CA VAL A 133 18.77 -17.29 19.82
C VAL A 133 17.36 -16.73 19.69
N THR A 134 16.76 -16.90 18.51
CA THR A 134 15.38 -16.45 18.24
C THR A 134 14.52 -17.62 17.77
N ALA A 135 13.28 -17.71 18.27
CA ALA A 135 12.31 -18.70 17.80
C ALA A 135 11.84 -18.35 16.38
N ARG A 136 11.91 -19.32 15.46
CA ARG A 136 11.54 -19.16 14.04
C ARG A 136 10.81 -20.38 13.52
N VAL A 137 10.21 -20.23 12.34
CA VAL A 137 9.56 -21.30 11.58
C VAL A 137 10.54 -21.84 10.54
N CYS A 138 10.69 -23.16 10.47
CA CYS A 138 11.53 -23.85 9.48
C CYS A 138 10.92 -23.70 8.08
N LEU A 139 11.72 -23.34 7.07
CA LEU A 139 11.24 -23.19 5.69
C LEU A 139 10.96 -24.52 4.97
N MET A 140 11.45 -25.65 5.47
CA MET A 140 11.16 -26.97 4.87
C MET A 140 9.93 -27.63 5.50
N CYS A 141 9.90 -27.75 6.83
CA CYS A 141 8.85 -28.51 7.54
C CYS A 141 7.83 -27.64 8.30
N LEU A 142 7.97 -26.31 8.27
CA LEU A 142 7.09 -25.35 8.93
C LEU A 142 6.97 -25.50 10.48
N LYS A 143 7.82 -26.32 11.10
CA LYS A 143 7.88 -26.46 12.56
C LYS A 143 8.65 -25.29 13.20
N LYS A 144 8.26 -24.94 14.43
CA LYS A 144 8.96 -23.92 15.24
C LYS A 144 10.26 -24.51 15.79
N PHE A 145 11.36 -23.75 15.72
CA PHE A 145 12.66 -24.14 16.28
C PHE A 145 13.45 -22.91 16.74
N GLN A 146 14.44 -23.14 17.62
CA GLN A 146 15.37 -22.09 18.05
C GLN A 146 16.48 -21.94 17.03
N SER A 147 16.66 -20.73 16.51
CA SER A 147 17.69 -20.41 15.51
C SER A 147 18.78 -19.53 16.10
N GLN A 148 20.03 -19.87 15.85
CA GLN A 148 21.17 -19.02 16.17
C GLN A 148 21.41 -18.03 15.02
N GLY A 149 21.11 -16.76 15.22
CA GLY A 149 21.35 -15.72 14.21
C GLY A 149 20.32 -15.64 13.07
N ARG A 150 20.49 -14.63 12.20
CA ARG A 150 19.47 -14.23 11.21
C ARG A 150 19.32 -15.15 10.01
N HIS A 151 20.37 -15.90 9.68
CA HIS A 151 20.48 -16.71 8.45
C HIS A 151 20.05 -18.17 8.63
N ASN A 152 19.91 -18.64 9.87
CA ASN A 152 19.46 -20.00 10.15
C ASN A 152 17.93 -20.08 10.09
N ARG A 153 17.39 -20.38 8.90
CA ARG A 153 15.94 -20.53 8.66
C ARG A 153 15.46 -21.99 8.48
N ILE A 154 16.35 -22.95 8.67
CA ILE A 154 16.06 -24.39 8.55
C ILE A 154 16.42 -25.05 9.88
N CYS A 155 15.52 -25.89 10.40
CA CYS A 155 15.73 -26.56 11.67
C CYS A 155 16.84 -27.62 11.58
N PRO A 156 17.50 -27.99 12.70
CA PRO A 156 18.57 -28.99 12.70
C PRO A 156 18.16 -30.32 12.06
N SER A 157 16.93 -30.78 12.30
CA SER A 157 16.40 -32.02 11.73
C SER A 157 16.31 -31.99 10.20
N CYS A 158 15.86 -30.87 9.62
CA CYS A 158 15.80 -30.71 8.16
C CYS A 158 17.18 -30.41 7.57
N LYS A 159 18.05 -29.72 8.31
CA LYS A 159 19.41 -29.40 7.85
C LYS A 159 20.28 -30.66 7.68
N GLY A 160 20.00 -31.71 8.45
CA GLY A 160 20.66 -33.01 8.33
C GLY A 160 20.00 -33.97 7.34
N SER A 161 18.89 -33.62 6.70
CA SER A 161 18.22 -34.53 5.77
C SER A 161 18.98 -34.61 4.44
N ALA A 162 18.89 -35.78 3.79
CA ALA A 162 19.44 -35.98 2.46
C ALA A 162 18.82 -35.00 1.45
N GLU A 163 17.52 -34.73 1.57
CA GLU A 163 16.77 -33.78 0.73
C GLU A 163 17.34 -32.35 0.77
N TYR A 164 17.78 -31.91 1.95
CA TYR A 164 18.41 -30.59 2.08
C TYR A 164 19.83 -30.60 1.48
N SER A 165 20.57 -31.70 1.69
CA SER A 165 21.95 -31.83 1.24
C SER A 165 22.07 -32.03 -0.27
N SER A 166 21.09 -32.68 -0.90
CA SER A 166 21.05 -32.95 -2.34
C SER A 166 20.62 -31.74 -3.18
N GLY A 167 20.07 -30.69 -2.56
CA GLY A 167 19.50 -29.55 -3.28
C GLY A 167 18.30 -29.90 -4.16
N SER A 168 17.74 -31.10 -4.01
CA SER A 168 16.67 -31.62 -4.88
C SER A 168 15.26 -31.23 -4.42
N SER A 169 15.12 -30.29 -3.48
CA SER A 169 13.81 -29.84 -3.01
C SER A 169 13.19 -28.82 -3.98
N THR A 170 12.89 -29.23 -5.20
CA THR A 170 11.73 -28.63 -5.89
C THR A 170 10.51 -29.30 -5.27
N PRO A 171 9.71 -28.60 -4.44
CA PRO A 171 8.44 -29.18 -4.04
C PRO A 171 7.66 -29.42 -5.33
N ASP A 172 7.30 -30.68 -5.56
CA ASP A 172 6.48 -31.11 -6.68
C ASP A 172 5.06 -30.60 -6.42
N PHE A 173 4.87 -29.29 -6.61
CA PHE A 173 3.63 -28.60 -6.38
C PHE A 173 2.74 -28.88 -7.57
N VAL A 174 2.19 -30.09 -7.59
CA VAL A 174 1.11 -30.46 -8.52
C VAL A 174 -0.09 -29.61 -8.12
N PHE A 175 -0.26 -28.49 -8.80
CA PHE A 175 -1.40 -27.61 -8.63
C PHE A 175 -2.64 -28.32 -9.19
N GLN A 176 -3.28 -29.12 -8.36
CA GLN A 176 -4.58 -29.70 -8.72
C GLN A 176 -5.62 -28.58 -8.69
N VAL A 177 -5.91 -28.02 -9.87
CA VAL A 177 -7.08 -27.19 -10.08
C VAL A 177 -8.30 -28.11 -10.04
N SER A 178 -9.00 -28.12 -8.92
CA SER A 178 -10.33 -28.71 -8.84
C SER A 178 -11.26 -27.94 -9.78
N LYS A 179 -11.91 -28.64 -10.71
CA LYS A 179 -12.95 -28.11 -11.60
C LYS A 179 -14.25 -27.87 -10.84
#